data_AF-A0A7Y5HA99-F1
#
_entry.id   AF-A0A7Y5HA99-F1
#
_cell.length_a   1.000
_cell.length_b   1.000
_cell.length_c   1.000
_cell.angle_alpha   90.00
_cell.angle_beta   90.00
_cell.angle_gamma   90.00
#
_symmetry.space_group_name_H-M   'P 1'
#
loop_
_entity.id
_entity.type
_entity.pdbx_description
1 polymer ?
#
loop_
_entity_poly.entity_id
_entity_poly.type
_entity_poly.pdbx_seq_one_letter_code
_entity_poly.pdbx_strand_id
1 'polypeptide(L)'
;MLLDKIKKMMGLGTLPDEVAPIYKGARSEKEALELLRDARRRDEDRRNRALEDVEILQSRESELMDEGRKEGDQNRRLSLARRIKDIRWKIEEIEARIESVFNKRIRIYKEHVASLETLVALAEEPLPSQKQLEEVAIKAKEKRDDLDRTVAMAEGMSLDKNTEPVIDAEERAILEEFQKSDEAKIEQAEADLPEFRPREKKRREEPAREPKAAERGDEEEELE
;
A
#
# COMPACT_ATOMS: atom_id res chain seq x y z
N MET A 1 5.40 -6.74 26.71
CA MET A 1 6.63 -6.01 27.09
C MET A 1 7.38 -5.46 25.88
N LEU A 2 7.93 -6.26 24.94
CA LEU A 2 8.54 -5.71 23.70
C LEU A 2 7.49 -5.28 22.66
N LEU A 3 6.49 -6.13 22.40
CA LEU A 3 5.40 -5.83 21.46
C LEU A 3 4.65 -4.53 21.77
N ASP A 4 4.35 -4.29 23.04
CA ASP A 4 3.63 -3.08 23.45
C ASP A 4 4.52 -1.84 23.27
N LYS A 5 5.84 -1.98 23.50
CA LYS A 5 6.82 -0.94 23.20
C LYS A 5 6.85 -0.65 21.70
N ILE A 6 6.95 -1.67 20.85
CA ILE A 6 6.99 -1.52 19.39
C ILE A 6 5.68 -0.93 18.85
N LYS A 7 4.52 -1.38 19.34
CA LYS A 7 3.22 -0.78 19.04
C LYS A 7 3.20 0.71 19.37
N LYS A 8 3.64 1.06 20.58
CA LYS A 8 3.70 2.45 21.04
C LYS A 8 4.67 3.29 20.20
N MET A 9 5.85 2.77 19.88
CA MET A 9 6.86 3.46 19.07
C MET A 9 6.39 3.71 17.64
N MET A 10 5.63 2.77 17.06
CA MET A 10 5.07 2.92 15.70
C MET A 10 3.70 3.61 15.68
N GLY A 11 3.16 4.02 16.84
CA GLY A 11 1.83 4.64 16.94
C GLY A 11 0.67 3.72 16.54
N LEU A 12 0.86 2.39 16.60
CA LEU A 12 -0.13 1.41 16.16
C LEU A 12 -0.96 0.88 17.33
N GLY A 13 -2.28 0.88 17.18
CA GLY A 13 -3.18 0.22 18.14
C GLY A 13 -3.06 -1.31 18.10
N THR A 14 -2.91 -1.88 16.90
CA THR A 14 -2.71 -3.31 16.68
C THR A 14 -1.66 -3.54 15.58
N LEU A 15 -0.97 -4.68 15.66
CA LEU A 15 0.00 -5.08 14.63
C LEU A 15 -0.70 -6.00 13.63
N PRO A 16 -0.36 -5.93 12.33
CA PRO A 16 -0.83 -6.90 11.36
C PRO A 16 -0.45 -8.32 11.76
N ASP A 17 -1.33 -9.28 11.48
CA ASP A 17 -1.15 -10.70 11.80
C ASP A 17 0.10 -11.29 11.13
N GLU A 18 0.52 -10.70 10.01
CA GLU A 18 1.70 -11.08 9.24
C GLU A 18 3.01 -10.85 10.01
N VAL A 19 3.08 -9.79 10.83
CA VAL A 19 4.30 -9.38 11.56
C VAL A 19 4.21 -9.63 13.06
N ALA A 20 3.01 -9.74 13.62
CA ALA A 20 2.81 -9.96 15.05
C ALA A 20 3.56 -11.19 15.61
N PRO A 21 3.62 -12.35 14.92
CA PRO A 21 4.41 -13.50 15.38
C PRO A 21 5.92 -13.22 15.41
N ILE A 22 6.42 -12.43 14.45
CA ILE A 22 7.86 -12.11 14.33
C ILE A 22 8.29 -11.27 15.54
N TYR A 23 7.50 -10.25 15.86
CA TYR A 23 7.73 -9.42 17.05
C TYR A 23 7.56 -10.16 18.38
N LYS A 24 6.74 -11.23 18.44
CA LYS A 24 6.66 -12.11 19.62
C LYS A 24 7.94 -12.93 19.82
N GLY A 25 8.61 -13.30 18.74
CA GLY A 25 9.84 -14.11 18.78
C GLY A 25 11.11 -13.30 19.08
N ALA A 26 11.10 -12.00 18.80
CA ALA A 26 12.26 -11.12 19.00
C ALA A 26 12.46 -10.75 20.47
N ARG A 27 13.73 -10.61 20.91
CA ARG A 27 14.10 -10.13 22.25
C ARG A 27 14.50 -8.65 22.26
N SER A 28 14.87 -8.11 21.10
CA SER A 28 15.24 -6.69 20.92
C SER A 28 14.71 -6.12 19.60
N GLU A 29 14.72 -4.80 19.44
CA GLU A 29 14.34 -4.12 18.20
C GLU A 29 15.28 -4.48 17.03
N LYS A 30 16.59 -4.62 17.31
CA LYS A 30 17.58 -5.03 16.31
C LYS A 30 17.33 -6.46 15.82
N GLU A 31 17.06 -7.38 16.74
CA GLU A 31 16.69 -8.75 16.41
C GLU A 31 15.35 -8.81 15.68
N ALA A 32 14.37 -7.99 16.07
CA ALA A 32 13.09 -7.90 15.36
C ALA A 32 13.29 -7.42 13.91
N LEU A 33 14.16 -6.44 13.70
CA LEU A 33 14.51 -5.93 12.38
C LEU A 33 15.16 -7.01 11.50
N GLU A 34 16.12 -7.76 12.04
CA GLU A 34 16.76 -8.89 11.34
C GLU A 34 15.73 -9.97 10.97
N LEU A 35 14.89 -10.38 11.92
CA LEU A 35 13.86 -11.39 11.69
C LEU A 35 12.82 -10.94 10.64
N LEU A 36 12.46 -9.67 10.61
CA LEU A 36 11.57 -9.11 9.58
C LEU A 36 12.23 -9.07 8.20
N ARG A 37 13.52 -8.70 8.12
CA ARG A 37 14.28 -8.74 6.87
C ARG A 37 14.38 -10.17 6.33
N ASP A 38 14.63 -11.15 7.20
CA ASP A 38 14.69 -12.56 6.84
C ASP A 38 13.32 -13.12 6.44
N ALA A 39 12.25 -12.72 7.12
CA ALA A 39 10.89 -13.08 6.74
C ALA A 39 10.51 -12.49 5.38
N ARG A 40 10.87 -11.22 5.12
CA ARG A 40 10.67 -10.57 3.83
C ARG A 40 11.39 -11.32 2.71
N ARG A 41 12.68 -11.61 2.90
CA ARG A 41 13.49 -12.33 1.92
C ARG A 41 12.91 -13.71 1.61
N ARG A 42 12.47 -14.45 2.63
CA ARG A 42 11.82 -15.74 2.43
C ARG A 42 10.53 -15.66 1.61
N ASP A 43 9.71 -14.65 1.82
CA ASP A 43 8.49 -14.46 1.02
C ASP A 43 8.79 -13.91 -0.38
N GLU A 44 9.85 -13.11 -0.57
CA GLU A 44 10.36 -12.72 -1.90
C GLU A 44 10.85 -13.94 -2.68
N ASP A 45 11.61 -14.84 -2.06
CA ASP A 45 12.09 -16.07 -2.69
C ASP A 45 10.94 -17.03 -3.05
N ARG A 46 9.88 -17.06 -2.25
CA ARG A 46 8.68 -17.85 -2.54
C ARG A 46 7.87 -17.25 -3.68
N ARG A 47 7.77 -15.92 -3.72
CA ARG A 47 7.15 -15.18 -4.82
C ARG A 47 7.87 -15.45 -6.14
N ASN A 48 9.20 -15.40 -6.14
CA ASN A 48 10.00 -15.62 -7.35
C ASN A 48 9.81 -17.04 -7.88
N ARG A 49 9.86 -18.06 -7.01
CA ARG A 49 9.55 -19.44 -7.40
C ARG A 49 8.13 -19.61 -7.96
N ALA A 50 7.14 -18.95 -7.36
CA ALA A 50 5.78 -18.99 -7.88
C ALA A 50 5.66 -18.32 -9.26
N LEU A 51 6.45 -17.28 -9.55
CA LEU A 51 6.53 -16.67 -10.88
C LEU A 51 7.19 -17.63 -11.88
N GLU A 52 8.27 -18.30 -11.50
CA GLU A 52 8.90 -19.34 -12.33
C GLU A 52 7.92 -20.48 -12.65
N ASP A 53 7.12 -20.91 -11.67
CA ASP A 53 6.07 -21.91 -11.88
C ASP A 53 5.02 -21.43 -12.91
N VAL A 54 4.64 -20.16 -12.86
CA VAL A 54 3.73 -19.54 -13.85
C VAL A 54 4.35 -19.56 -15.25
N GLU A 55 5.62 -19.19 -15.39
CA GLU A 55 6.33 -19.21 -16.68
C GLU A 55 6.39 -20.63 -17.28
N ILE A 56 6.65 -21.64 -16.45
CA ILE A 56 6.63 -23.06 -16.86
C ILE A 56 5.23 -23.48 -17.34
N LEU A 57 4.18 -23.10 -16.60
CA LEU A 57 2.80 -23.42 -16.96
C LEU A 57 2.38 -22.71 -18.25
N GLN A 58 2.76 -21.45 -18.45
CA GLN A 58 2.51 -20.69 -19.68
C GLN A 58 3.22 -21.31 -20.88
N SER A 59 4.47 -21.76 -20.70
CA SER A 59 5.22 -22.48 -21.74
C SER A 59 4.51 -23.77 -22.14
N ARG A 60 4.05 -24.54 -21.14
CA ARG A 60 3.30 -25.78 -21.37
C ARG A 60 1.93 -25.53 -22.01
N GLU A 61 1.26 -24.44 -21.66
CA GLU A 61 0.02 -24.02 -22.32
C GLU A 61 0.27 -23.77 -23.82
N SER A 62 1.34 -23.04 -24.14
CA SER A 62 1.75 -22.73 -25.51
C SER A 62 2.00 -24.01 -26.33
N GLU A 63 2.74 -24.96 -25.75
CA GLU A 63 3.00 -26.27 -26.39
C GLU A 63 1.69 -27.02 -26.70
N LEU A 64 0.76 -27.12 -25.73
CA LEU A 64 -0.52 -27.80 -25.92
C LEU A 64 -1.41 -27.07 -26.95
N MET A 65 -1.33 -25.74 -27.01
CA MET A 65 -2.03 -24.95 -28.02
C MET A 65 -1.51 -25.26 -29.42
N ASP A 66 -0.19 -25.39 -29.59
CA ASP A 66 0.42 -25.75 -30.87
C ASP A 66 0.16 -27.20 -31.26
N GLU A 67 0.14 -28.14 -30.31
CA GLU A 67 -0.34 -29.51 -30.54
C GLU A 67 -1.80 -29.52 -31.01
N GLY A 68 -2.67 -28.76 -30.34
CA GLY A 68 -4.08 -28.67 -30.67
C GLY A 68 -4.35 -28.09 -32.06
N ARG A 69 -3.49 -27.19 -32.54
CA ARG A 69 -3.56 -26.63 -33.91
C ARG A 69 -3.19 -27.64 -34.99
N LYS A 70 -2.27 -28.57 -34.68
CA LYS A 70 -1.79 -29.60 -35.62
C LYS A 70 -2.65 -30.87 -35.59
N GLU A 71 -3.49 -31.03 -34.57
CA GLU A 71 -4.26 -32.25 -34.34
C GLU A 71 -5.48 -32.37 -35.28
N GLY A 72 -5.55 -33.48 -36.01
CA GLY A 72 -6.62 -33.77 -36.97
C GLY A 72 -7.88 -34.30 -36.29
N ASP A 73 -7.73 -35.07 -35.21
CA ASP A 73 -8.85 -35.71 -34.51
C ASP A 73 -9.59 -34.74 -33.57
N GLN A 74 -10.92 -34.70 -33.68
CA GLN A 74 -11.78 -33.85 -32.87
C GLN A 74 -11.80 -34.28 -31.39
N ASN A 75 -11.78 -35.58 -31.11
CA ASN A 75 -11.79 -36.08 -29.74
C ASN A 75 -10.49 -35.71 -29.00
N ARG A 76 -9.37 -35.80 -29.71
CA ARG A 76 -8.06 -35.43 -29.19
C ARG A 76 -7.93 -33.91 -28.96
N ARG A 77 -8.46 -33.09 -29.86
CA ARG A 77 -8.59 -31.62 -29.66
C ARG A 77 -9.41 -31.25 -28.42
N LEU A 78 -10.54 -31.94 -28.17
CA LEU A 78 -11.34 -31.72 -26.96
C LEU A 78 -10.56 -32.08 -25.68
N SER A 79 -9.78 -33.16 -25.70
CA SER A 79 -8.92 -33.52 -24.57
C SER A 79 -7.82 -32.47 -24.32
N LEU A 80 -7.20 -31.93 -25.38
CA LEU A 80 -6.19 -30.88 -25.25
C LEU A 80 -6.79 -29.59 -24.68
N ALA A 81 -7.97 -29.19 -25.16
CA ALA A 81 -8.68 -28.01 -24.65
C ALA A 81 -8.99 -28.10 -23.15
N ARG A 82 -9.36 -29.29 -22.64
CA ARG A 82 -9.56 -29.50 -21.19
C ARG A 82 -8.26 -29.31 -20.41
N ARG A 83 -7.15 -29.86 -20.90
CA ARG A 83 -5.83 -29.70 -20.26
C ARG A 83 -5.37 -28.25 -20.24
N ILE A 84 -5.57 -27.51 -21.34
CA ILE A 84 -5.28 -26.08 -21.42
C ILE A 84 -6.09 -25.30 -20.39
N LYS A 85 -7.39 -25.60 -20.28
CA LYS A 85 -8.25 -24.99 -19.25
C LYS A 85 -7.73 -25.25 -17.84
N ASP A 86 -7.33 -26.49 -17.53
CA ASP A 86 -6.79 -26.84 -16.22
C ASP A 86 -5.49 -26.10 -15.91
N ILE A 87 -4.64 -25.89 -16.92
CA ILE A 87 -3.40 -25.11 -16.77
C ILE A 87 -3.71 -23.64 -16.51
N ARG A 88 -4.62 -23.03 -17.28
CA ARG A 88 -5.03 -21.63 -17.06
C ARG A 88 -5.58 -21.41 -15.66
N TRP A 89 -6.42 -22.33 -15.20
CA TRP A 89 -6.96 -22.25 -13.84
C TRP A 89 -5.87 -22.32 -12.76
N LYS A 90 -4.85 -23.16 -12.96
CA LYS A 90 -3.68 -23.22 -12.06
C LYS A 90 -2.84 -21.95 -12.09
N ILE A 91 -2.65 -21.35 -13.28
CA ILE A 91 -1.95 -20.06 -13.41
C ILE A 91 -2.70 -18.99 -12.61
N GLU A 92 -4.02 -18.86 -12.81
CA GLU A 92 -4.86 -17.92 -12.08
C GLU A 92 -4.78 -18.13 -10.56
N GLU A 93 -4.78 -19.39 -10.09
CA GLU A 93 -4.66 -19.70 -8.66
C GLU A 93 -3.31 -19.24 -8.08
N ILE A 94 -2.21 -19.48 -8.81
CA ILE A 94 -0.87 -19.09 -8.38
C ILE A 94 -0.73 -17.56 -8.41
N GLU A 95 -1.21 -16.89 -9.46
CA GLU A 95 -1.22 -15.43 -9.58
C GLU A 95 -2.02 -14.77 -8.46
N ALA A 96 -3.22 -15.28 -8.18
CA ALA A 96 -4.05 -14.81 -7.07
C ALA A 96 -3.32 -14.97 -5.72
N ARG A 97 -2.58 -16.06 -5.52
CA ARG A 97 -1.77 -16.28 -4.32
C ARG A 97 -0.58 -15.32 -4.24
N ILE A 98 0.10 -15.05 -5.36
CA ILE A 98 1.18 -14.07 -5.44
C ILE A 98 0.67 -12.69 -5.01
N GLU A 99 -0.47 -12.27 -5.55
CA GLU A 99 -1.03 -10.95 -5.27
C GLU A 99 -1.57 -10.83 -3.85
N SER A 100 -2.43 -11.76 -3.43
CA SER A 100 -3.13 -11.67 -2.13
C SER A 100 -2.23 -11.95 -0.94
N VAL A 101 -1.25 -12.85 -1.08
CA VAL A 101 -0.41 -13.29 0.05
C VAL A 101 0.98 -12.68 -0.03
N PHE A 102 1.74 -12.94 -1.09
CA PHE A 102 3.15 -12.56 -1.11
C PHE A 102 3.33 -11.04 -1.25
N ASN A 103 2.67 -10.40 -2.20
CA ASN A 103 2.78 -8.95 -2.39
C ASN A 103 2.31 -8.18 -1.16
N LYS A 104 1.18 -8.60 -0.56
CA LYS A 104 0.67 -8.02 0.69
C LYS A 104 1.67 -8.15 1.83
N ARG A 105 2.17 -9.36 2.10
CA ARG A 105 3.14 -9.61 3.18
C ARG A 105 4.44 -8.84 2.97
N ILE A 106 4.98 -8.84 1.76
CA ILE A 106 6.20 -8.11 1.40
C ILE A 106 6.02 -6.61 1.63
N ARG A 107 4.87 -6.02 1.26
CA ARG A 107 4.58 -4.60 1.51
C ARG A 107 4.58 -4.30 3.02
N ILE A 108 3.86 -5.10 3.80
CA ILE A 108 3.80 -4.94 5.26
C ILE A 108 5.22 -5.04 5.85
N TYR A 109 6.01 -6.04 5.46
CA TYR A 109 7.38 -6.14 5.96
C TYR A 109 8.23 -4.93 5.58
N LYS A 110 8.12 -4.39 4.36
CA LYS A 110 8.87 -3.21 3.95
C LYS A 110 8.55 -2.00 4.83
N GLU A 111 7.28 -1.73 5.10
CA GLU A 111 6.84 -0.63 5.96
C GLU A 111 7.35 -0.77 7.39
N HIS A 112 7.26 -1.98 7.95
CA HIS A 112 7.69 -2.27 9.31
C HIS A 112 9.23 -2.27 9.46
N VAL A 113 9.96 -2.76 8.45
CA VAL A 113 11.42 -2.68 8.39
C VAL A 113 11.88 -1.22 8.34
N ALA A 114 11.30 -0.42 7.44
CA ALA A 114 11.63 1.01 7.33
C ALA A 114 11.33 1.76 8.65
N SER A 115 10.19 1.47 9.27
CA SER A 115 9.80 2.09 10.54
C SER A 115 10.73 1.71 11.70
N LEU A 116 11.21 0.45 11.74
CA LEU A 116 12.18 0.04 12.75
C LEU A 116 13.58 0.59 12.47
N GLU A 117 13.99 0.69 11.21
CA GLU A 117 15.28 1.29 10.82
C GLU A 117 15.36 2.74 11.28
N THR A 118 14.31 3.54 11.05
CA THR A 118 14.27 4.93 11.52
C THR A 118 14.30 5.03 13.03
N LEU A 119 13.56 4.17 13.74
CA LEU A 119 13.55 4.15 15.21
C LEU A 119 14.90 3.73 15.79
N VAL A 120 15.56 2.74 15.20
CA VAL A 120 16.90 2.31 15.63
C VAL A 120 17.92 3.41 15.37
N ALA A 121 17.86 4.09 14.22
CA ALA A 121 18.73 5.22 13.92
C ALA A 121 18.54 6.37 14.92
N LEU A 122 17.31 6.74 15.24
CA LEU A 122 17.00 7.77 16.23
C LEU A 122 17.46 7.40 17.65
N ALA A 123 17.49 6.11 17.98
CA ALA A 123 17.97 5.64 19.27
C ALA A 123 19.51 5.63 19.36
N GLU A 124 20.21 5.53 18.23
CA GLU A 124 21.67 5.57 18.14
C GLU A 124 22.21 6.99 18.01
N GLU A 125 21.39 7.94 17.55
CA GLU A 125 21.78 9.34 17.43
C GLU A 125 21.92 9.98 18.83
N PRO A 126 23.12 10.45 19.23
CA PRO A 126 23.29 11.06 20.53
C PRO A 126 22.47 12.34 20.59
N LEU A 127 21.61 12.45 21.62
CA LEU A 127 20.89 13.69 21.88
C LEU A 127 21.90 14.84 21.95
N PRO A 128 21.67 15.95 21.21
CA PRO A 128 22.57 17.09 21.25
C PRO A 128 22.71 17.55 22.70
N SER A 129 23.96 17.78 23.11
CA SER A 129 24.24 18.25 24.47
C SER A 129 23.52 19.57 24.73
N GLN A 130 23.22 19.86 26.00
CA GLN A 130 22.53 21.10 26.39
C GLN A 130 23.22 22.36 25.84
N LYS A 131 24.56 22.34 25.77
CA LYS A 131 25.37 23.40 25.13
C LYS A 131 25.13 23.53 23.63
N GLN A 132 25.03 22.42 22.90
CA GLN A 132 24.73 22.44 21.47
C GLN A 132 23.30 22.94 21.20
N LEU A 133 22.35 22.57 22.06
CA LEU A 133 20.98 23.10 21.99
C LEU A 133 20.94 24.60 22.26
N GLU A 134 21.70 25.08 23.26
CA GLU A 134 21.84 26.51 23.56
C GLU A 134 22.49 27.26 22.38
N GLU A 135 23.56 26.74 21.78
CA GLU A 135 24.18 27.34 20.60
C GLU A 135 23.24 27.40 19.39
N VAL A 136 22.46 26.34 19.16
CA VAL A 136 21.44 26.33 18.09
C VAL A 136 20.32 27.32 18.40
N ALA A 137 19.88 27.41 19.65
CA ALA A 137 18.86 28.37 20.07
C ALA A 137 19.34 29.82 19.94
N ILE A 138 20.61 30.09 20.28
CA ILE A 138 21.25 31.41 20.09
C ILE A 138 21.32 31.72 18.59
N LYS A 139 21.83 30.81 17.75
CA LYS A 139 21.86 31.00 16.29
C LYS A 139 20.48 31.19 15.68
N ALA A 140 19.47 30.48 16.18
CA ALA A 140 18.09 30.64 15.73
C ALA A 140 17.52 32.01 16.13
N LYS A 141 17.85 32.48 17.34
CA LYS A 141 17.49 33.83 17.81
C LYS A 141 18.20 34.91 17.00
N GLU A 142 19.49 34.77 16.73
CA GLU A 142 20.24 35.69 15.87
C GLU A 142 19.64 35.76 14.46
N LYS A 143 19.35 34.61 13.84
CA LYS A 143 18.68 34.58 12.53
C LYS A 143 17.29 35.19 12.56
N ARG A 144 16.55 35.02 13.65
CA ARG A 144 15.25 35.65 13.83
C ARG A 144 15.40 37.17 13.97
N ASP A 145 16.34 37.63 14.79
CA ASP A 145 16.62 39.05 14.97
C ASP A 145 17.10 39.68 13.65
N ASP A 146 17.87 38.94 12.84
CA ASP A 146 18.26 39.35 11.48
C ASP A 146 17.07 39.38 10.52
N LEU A 147 16.16 38.39 10.59
CA LEU A 147 14.92 38.42 9.81
C LEU A 147 14.04 39.60 10.22
N ASP A 148 13.86 39.85 11.51
CA ASP A 148 13.09 40.99 12.04
C ASP A 148 13.74 42.33 11.61
N ARG A 149 15.08 42.41 11.56
CA ARG A 149 15.80 43.55 10.96
C ARG A 149 15.55 43.68 9.47
N THR A 150 15.56 42.57 8.71
CA THR A 150 15.26 42.62 7.27
C THR A 150 13.82 43.03 7.00
N VAL A 151 12.86 42.59 7.83
CA VAL A 151 11.46 43.03 7.77
C VAL A 151 11.36 44.52 8.12
N ALA A 152 12.00 44.98 9.20
CA ALA A 152 12.02 46.40 9.55
C ALA A 152 12.72 47.28 8.51
N MET A 153 13.76 46.77 7.83
CA MET A 153 14.39 47.45 6.69
C MET A 153 13.48 47.44 5.46
N ALA A 154 12.77 46.35 5.17
CA ALA A 154 11.80 46.28 4.08
C ALA A 154 10.58 47.18 4.33
N GLU A 155 10.11 47.28 5.57
CA GLU A 155 9.06 48.20 6.01
C GLU A 155 9.57 49.66 6.01
N GLY A 156 10.83 49.90 6.35
CA GLY A 156 11.48 51.21 6.22
C GLY A 156 11.79 51.60 4.77
N MET A 157 11.93 50.61 3.88
CA MET A 157 12.02 50.74 2.42
C MET A 157 10.65 50.58 1.74
N SER A 158 9.54 50.61 2.50
CA SER A 158 8.19 50.83 1.97
C SER A 158 8.14 52.21 1.33
N LEU A 159 8.60 52.22 0.08
CA LEU A 159 8.14 53.01 -1.04
C LEU A 159 6.79 53.70 -0.76
N ASP A 160 6.76 54.99 -1.09
CA ASP A 160 5.56 55.76 -1.32
C ASP A 160 4.41 54.88 -1.82
N LYS A 161 3.30 54.85 -1.07
CA LYS A 161 2.10 54.03 -1.34
C LYS A 161 1.36 54.39 -2.64
N ASN A 162 1.97 55.13 -3.57
CA ASN A 162 1.36 55.66 -4.79
C ASN A 162 2.14 55.35 -6.09
N THR A 163 3.20 54.54 -6.05
CA THR A 163 3.76 53.98 -7.29
C THR A 163 3.24 52.58 -7.49
N GLU A 164 2.28 52.44 -8.41
CA GLU A 164 1.99 51.16 -9.05
C GLU A 164 3.31 50.52 -9.50
N PRO A 165 3.50 49.19 -9.32
CA PRO A 165 4.66 48.53 -9.89
C PRO A 165 4.62 48.76 -11.40
N VAL A 166 5.65 49.43 -11.93
CA VAL A 166 5.87 49.52 -13.37
C VAL A 166 6.32 48.14 -13.81
N ILE A 167 5.36 47.26 -14.07
CA ILE A 167 5.60 45.91 -14.60
C ILE A 167 6.05 46.08 -16.04
N ASP A 168 7.29 45.68 -16.33
CA ASP A 168 7.83 45.72 -17.69
C ASP A 168 7.08 44.72 -18.60
N ALA A 169 7.09 44.95 -19.91
CA ALA A 169 6.40 44.09 -20.89
C ALA A 169 6.90 42.63 -20.82
N GLU A 170 8.17 42.44 -20.47
CA GLU A 170 8.77 41.12 -20.26
C GLU A 170 8.22 40.42 -19.02
N GLU A 171 8.03 41.14 -17.91
CA GLU A 171 7.44 40.59 -16.68
C GLU A 171 5.96 40.22 -16.86
N ARG A 172 5.21 40.97 -17.68
CA ARG A 172 3.83 40.59 -18.05
C ARG A 172 3.78 39.29 -18.86
N ALA A 173 4.72 39.11 -19.79
CA ALA A 173 4.78 37.89 -20.59
C ALA A 173 5.08 36.65 -19.72
N ILE A 174 5.98 36.79 -18.74
CA ILE A 174 6.32 35.72 -17.79
C ILE A 174 5.13 35.36 -16.89
N LEU A 175 4.37 36.36 -16.42
CA LEU A 175 3.17 36.13 -15.61
C LEU A 175 2.06 35.40 -16.39
N GLU A 176 1.89 35.71 -17.68
CA GLU A 176 0.97 34.96 -18.54
C GLU A 176 1.43 33.51 -18.78
N GLU A 177 2.73 33.26 -18.86
CA GLU A 177 3.28 31.91 -19.03
C GLU A 177 3.05 31.04 -17.79
N PHE A 178 3.18 31.62 -16.59
CA PHE A 178 2.88 30.92 -15.33
C PHE A 178 1.40 30.54 -15.22
N GLN A 179 0.49 31.46 -15.56
CA GLN A 179 -0.95 31.19 -15.51
C GLN A 179 -1.36 30.06 -16.48
N LYS A 180 -0.82 30.05 -17.71
CA LYS A 180 -1.06 28.96 -18.67
C LYS A 180 -0.50 27.62 -18.20
N SER A 181 0.62 27.63 -17.48
CA SER A 181 1.23 26.41 -16.95
C SER A 181 0.44 25.79 -15.80
N ASP A 182 -0.28 26.63 -15.03
CA ASP A 182 -1.11 26.17 -13.91
C ASP A 182 -2.48 25.70 -14.39
N GLU A 183 -3.09 26.36 -15.39
CA GLU A 183 -4.31 25.87 -16.05
C GLU A 183 -4.10 24.50 -16.72
N ALA A 184 -2.96 24.29 -17.40
CA ALA A 184 -2.62 23.01 -18.00
C ALA A 184 -2.41 21.87 -16.97
N LYS A 185 -1.91 22.20 -15.77
CA LYS A 185 -1.77 21.23 -14.67
C LYS A 185 -3.12 20.89 -14.03
N ILE A 186 -4.05 21.85 -13.98
CA ILE A 186 -5.40 21.64 -13.45
C ILE A 186 -6.21 20.76 -14.42
N GLU A 187 -6.13 20.97 -15.73
CA GLU A 187 -6.79 20.11 -16.73
C GLU A 187 -6.26 18.67 -16.74
N GLN A 188 -4.95 18.46 -16.56
CA GLN A 188 -4.39 17.11 -16.39
C GLN A 188 -4.83 16.44 -15.09
N ALA A 189 -4.95 17.19 -13.99
CA ALA A 189 -5.42 16.66 -12.71
C ALA A 189 -6.92 16.31 -12.71
N GLU A 190 -7.74 17.02 -13.51
CA GLU A 190 -9.16 16.67 -13.68
C GLU A 190 -9.37 15.46 -14.61
N ALA A 191 -8.50 15.24 -15.60
CA ALA A 191 -8.56 14.08 -16.49
C ALA A 191 -8.16 12.74 -15.81
N ASP A 192 -7.34 12.80 -14.75
CA ASP A 192 -6.87 11.63 -14.00
C ASP A 192 -7.77 11.24 -12.81
N LEU A 193 -8.95 11.87 -12.65
CA LEU A 193 -9.93 11.47 -11.65
C LEU A 193 -10.67 10.18 -12.09
N PRO A 194 -10.63 9.09 -11.30
CA PRO A 194 -11.32 7.85 -11.65
C PRO A 194 -12.84 8.05 -11.67
N GLU A 195 -13.45 7.67 -12.79
CA GLU A 195 -14.88 7.74 -13.06
C GLU A 195 -15.68 7.02 -11.95
N PHE A 196 -16.35 7.80 -11.10
CA PHE A 196 -17.11 7.31 -9.97
C PHE A 196 -18.39 6.62 -10.47
N ARG A 197 -18.36 5.29 -10.64
CA ARG A 197 -19.59 4.52 -10.89
C ARG A 197 -20.45 4.50 -9.62
N PRO A 198 -21.65 5.09 -9.61
CA PRO A 198 -22.52 5.01 -8.45
C PRO A 198 -22.96 3.57 -8.22
N ARG A 199 -22.59 3.00 -7.06
CA ARG A 199 -23.09 1.72 -6.58
C ARG A 199 -24.61 1.82 -6.35
N GLU A 200 -25.39 1.12 -7.17
CA GLU A 200 -26.81 0.89 -6.92
C GLU A 200 -27.01 0.20 -5.56
N LYS A 201 -27.85 0.81 -4.72
CA LYS A 201 -28.26 0.27 -3.42
C LYS A 201 -29.51 -0.58 -3.56
N LYS A 202 -29.34 -1.88 -3.26
CA LYS A 202 -30.22 -2.81 -2.51
C LYS A 202 -31.67 -3.03 -2.98
N ARG A 203 -32.00 -4.31 -3.16
CA ARG A 203 -33.20 -4.91 -2.56
C ARG A 203 -32.80 -6.18 -1.78
N ARG A 204 -32.94 -6.12 -0.45
CA ARG A 204 -32.93 -7.28 0.45
C ARG A 204 -34.33 -7.86 0.39
N GLU A 205 -34.47 -9.14 0.05
CA GLU A 205 -35.67 -9.91 0.39
C GLU A 205 -35.50 -10.47 1.81
N GLU A 206 -36.52 -10.24 2.63
CA GLU A 206 -36.68 -10.77 3.98
C GLU A 206 -37.08 -12.25 3.92
N PRO A 207 -36.51 -13.14 4.75
CA PRO A 207 -37.11 -14.44 5.00
C PRO A 207 -38.17 -14.32 6.10
N ALA A 208 -39.42 -14.63 5.77
CA ALA A 208 -40.51 -14.76 6.72
C ALA A 208 -40.27 -15.95 7.68
N ARG A 209 -40.25 -15.67 8.98
CA ARG A 209 -40.57 -16.59 10.08
C ARG A 209 -42.08 -16.48 10.32
N GLU A 210 -42.86 -17.54 10.51
CA GLU A 210 -43.07 -18.41 11.69
C GLU A 210 -44.41 -19.19 11.44
N PRO A 211 -44.96 -20.11 12.28
CA PRO A 211 -44.49 -20.66 13.56
C PRO A 211 -44.62 -22.20 13.71
N LYS A 212 -44.15 -22.71 14.86
CA LYS A 212 -44.42 -24.05 15.41
C LYS A 212 -45.82 -24.13 16.05
N ALA A 213 -46.48 -25.28 15.94
CA ALA A 213 -47.38 -25.90 16.92
C ALA A 213 -47.54 -27.39 16.51
N ALA A 214 -47.03 -28.38 17.24
CA ALA A 214 -47.46 -28.97 18.51
C ALA A 214 -48.38 -30.21 18.33
N GLU A 215 -47.87 -31.34 18.82
CA GLU A 215 -48.55 -32.43 19.56
C GLU A 215 -49.39 -33.55 18.87
N ARG A 216 -49.08 -34.79 19.34
CA ARG A 216 -49.86 -36.06 19.43
C ARG A 216 -50.02 -36.88 18.14
N GLY A 217 -49.99 -38.22 18.13
CA GLY A 217 -49.79 -39.30 19.12
C GLY A 217 -49.22 -40.52 18.34
N ASP A 218 -48.46 -41.41 18.96
CA ASP A 218 -48.91 -42.72 19.50
C ASP A 218 -49.43 -43.72 18.45
N GLU A 219 -49.17 -45.01 18.74
CA GLU A 219 -49.49 -46.27 18.04
C GLU A 219 -48.36 -46.79 17.12
N GLU A 220 -47.48 -47.69 17.60
CA GLU A 220 -47.68 -49.14 17.81
C GLU A 220 -47.95 -49.92 16.51
N GLU A 221 -46.99 -50.78 16.14
CA GLU A 221 -47.12 -52.15 15.62
C GLU A 221 -45.70 -52.58 15.19
N GLU A 222 -44.90 -53.21 16.05
CA GLU A 222 -44.87 -54.65 16.34
C GLU A 222 -44.85 -55.57 15.10
N LEU A 223 -43.75 -56.34 15.01
CA LEU A 223 -43.64 -57.73 14.49
C LEU A 223 -43.81 -57.88 12.95
N GLU A 224 -42.96 -58.56 12.19
CA GLU A 224 -42.05 -59.71 12.38
C GLU A 224 -41.00 -59.70 11.26
#